data_AF-A0A7X9P4A4-F1
#
_entry.id   AF-A0A7X9P4A4-F1
#
_cell.length_a   1.000
_cell.length_b   1.000
_cell.length_c   1.000
_cell.angle_alpha   90.00
_cell.angle_beta   90.00
_cell.angle_gamma   90.00
#
_symmetry.space_group_name_H-M   'P 1'
#
loop_
_entity.id
_entity.type
_entity.pdbx_description
1 polymer ?
#
loop_
_entity_poly.entity_id
_entity_poly.type
_entity_poly.pdbx_seq_one_letter_code
_entity_poly.pdbx_strand_id
1 'polypeptide(L)'
;MELKITSMEAKLIKKWFEQETVGHFGDGDFTIGEEQSILDKIKIDPQSDIDYVVCNFNLTELEILNIWSARAFGIYEEKALKDKIKLALEEEKNQFLARLKARNQL
;
A
#
# COMPACT_ATOMS: atom_id res chain seq x y z
N MET A 1 10.66 1.66 0.41
CA MET A 1 10.60 2.76 1.40
C MET A 1 9.80 2.31 2.63
N GLU A 2 10.10 2.80 3.83
CA GLU A 2 9.34 2.44 5.05
C GLU A 2 8.12 3.35 5.26
N LEU A 3 6.93 2.75 5.33
CA LEU A 3 5.68 3.44 5.63
C LEU A 3 5.18 3.03 7.03
N LYS A 4 4.90 4.02 7.88
CA LYS A 4 4.33 3.79 9.22
C LYS A 4 2.81 3.91 9.17
N ILE A 5 2.14 2.81 9.52
CA ILE A 5 0.70 2.63 9.41
C ILE A 5 0.15 2.31 10.80
N THR A 6 -0.81 3.08 11.28
CA THR A 6 -1.48 2.82 12.56
C THR A 6 -2.41 1.61 12.47
N SER A 7 -2.81 1.08 13.62
CA SER A 7 -3.81 0.00 13.70
C SER A 7 -5.14 0.35 13.00
N MET A 8 -5.55 1.63 13.00
CA MET A 8 -6.75 2.08 12.27
C MET A 8 -6.51 2.08 10.76
N GLU A 9 -5.39 2.63 10.30
CA GLU A 9 -5.02 2.68 8.89
C GLU A 9 -4.85 1.27 8.30
N ALA A 10 -4.30 0.33 9.06
CA ALA A 10 -4.20 -1.07 8.68
C ALA A 10 -5.59 -1.72 8.47
N LYS A 11 -6.57 -1.40 9.33
CA LYS A 11 -7.96 -1.85 9.16
C LYS A 11 -8.60 -1.23 7.90
N LEU A 12 -8.31 0.03 7.59
CA LEU A 12 -8.78 0.68 6.36
C LEU A 12 -8.22 -0.01 5.11
N ILE A 13 -6.92 -0.32 5.08
CA ILE A 13 -6.30 -1.03 3.94
C ILE A 13 -6.93 -2.42 3.77
N LYS A 14 -7.15 -3.15 4.87
CA LYS A 14 -7.83 -4.45 4.82
C LYS A 14 -9.23 -4.33 4.24
N LYS A 15 -9.98 -3.30 4.64
CA LYS A 15 -11.31 -3.02 4.09
C LYS A 15 -11.25 -2.72 2.59
N TRP A 16 -10.27 -1.93 2.13
CA TRP A 16 -10.08 -1.65 0.70
C TRP A 16 -9.76 -2.93 -0.08
N PHE A 17 -8.87 -3.77 0.43
CA PHE A 17 -8.58 -5.07 -0.17
C PHE A 17 -9.84 -5.93 -0.31
N GLU A 18 -10.64 -6.04 0.76
CA GLU A 18 -11.90 -6.79 0.72
C GLU A 18 -12.87 -6.20 -0.31
N GLN A 19 -13.01 -4.88 -0.40
CA GLN A 19 -13.86 -4.23 -1.40
C GLN A 19 -13.40 -4.50 -2.84
N GLU A 20 -12.10 -4.48 -3.10
CA GLU A 20 -11.54 -4.62 -4.44
C GLU A 20 -11.46 -6.09 -4.87
N THR A 21 -11.44 -7.04 -3.92
CA THR A 21 -11.36 -8.49 -4.21
C THR A 21 -12.71 -9.21 -4.12
N VAL A 22 -13.75 -8.56 -3.58
CA VAL A 22 -15.13 -9.08 -3.60
C VAL A 22 -15.59 -9.20 -5.06
N GLY A 23 -15.65 -10.44 -5.55
CA GLY A 23 -16.05 -10.78 -6.93
C GLY A 23 -14.91 -11.27 -7.84
N HIS A 24 -13.64 -11.10 -7.44
CA HIS A 24 -12.48 -11.53 -8.23
C HIS A 24 -12.11 -13.02 -8.05
N PHE A 25 -12.68 -13.69 -7.04
CA PHE A 25 -12.54 -15.13 -6.85
C PHE A 25 -13.37 -15.91 -7.89
N GLY A 26 -12.83 -16.07 -9.10
CA GLY A 26 -13.41 -16.92 -10.15
C GLY A 26 -13.13 -16.49 -11.59
N ASP A 27 -12.74 -15.24 -11.82
CA ASP A 27 -12.63 -14.67 -13.19
C ASP A 27 -11.25 -14.80 -13.85
N GLY A 28 -10.28 -15.43 -13.16
CA GLY A 28 -8.97 -15.72 -13.75
C GLY A 28 -8.06 -14.50 -13.95
N ASP A 29 -8.39 -13.34 -13.36
CA ASP A 29 -7.52 -12.17 -13.36
C ASP A 29 -6.43 -12.28 -12.27
N PHE A 30 -5.18 -12.33 -12.73
CA PHE A 30 -3.96 -12.68 -11.99
C PHE A 30 -3.36 -11.49 -11.19
N THR A 31 -4.16 -10.73 -10.42
CA THR A 31 -3.65 -9.64 -9.55
C THR A 31 -3.49 -10.03 -8.07
N ILE A 32 -3.82 -11.27 -7.71
CA ILE A 32 -3.88 -11.73 -6.30
C ILE A 32 -2.50 -11.71 -5.59
N GLY A 33 -1.39 -11.86 -6.32
CA GLY A 33 -0.05 -12.00 -5.74
C GLY A 33 0.44 -10.74 -5.01
N GLU A 34 0.50 -9.62 -5.72
CA GLU A 34 0.92 -8.34 -5.14
C GLU A 34 -0.13 -7.74 -4.20
N GLU A 35 -1.42 -8.03 -4.42
CA GLU A 35 -2.49 -7.57 -3.51
C GLU A 35 -2.42 -8.31 -2.16
N GLN A 36 -2.17 -9.62 -2.18
CA GLN A 36 -1.97 -10.41 -0.96
C GLN A 36 -0.66 -10.06 -0.25
N SER A 37 0.41 -9.74 -0.98
CA SER A 37 1.69 -9.34 -0.37
C SER A 37 1.57 -8.05 0.45
N ILE A 38 0.67 -7.14 0.08
CA ILE A 38 0.35 -5.95 0.88
C ILE A 38 -0.16 -6.36 2.27
N LEU A 39 -1.14 -7.29 2.32
CA LEU A 39 -1.69 -7.75 3.60
C LEU A 39 -0.66 -8.51 4.43
N ASP A 40 0.16 -9.34 3.79
CA ASP A 40 1.19 -10.13 4.49
C ASP A 40 2.25 -9.25 5.17
N LYS A 41 2.44 -8.02 4.66
CA LYS A 41 3.34 -7.02 5.26
C LYS A 41 2.68 -6.22 6.39
N ILE A 42 1.35 -6.12 6.41
CA ILE A 42 0.59 -5.44 7.47
C ILE A 42 0.28 -6.46 8.58
N LYS A 43 1.30 -6.80 9.36
CA LYS A 43 1.14 -7.65 10.56
C LYS A 43 1.15 -6.78 11.81
N ILE A 44 -0.04 -6.52 12.36
CA ILE A 44 -0.17 -5.93 13.69
C ILE A 44 0.13 -7.04 14.69
N ASP A 45 1.20 -6.90 15.46
CA ASP A 45 1.47 -7.77 16.60
C ASP A 45 0.47 -7.42 17.72
N PRO A 46 -0.46 -8.32 18.08
CA PRO A 46 -1.44 -8.05 19.13
C PRO A 46 -0.82 -7.92 20.52
N GLN A 47 0.47 -8.24 20.71
CA GLN A 47 1.20 -8.08 21.97
C GLN A 47 2.15 -6.88 21.98
N SER A 48 2.22 -6.10 20.90
CA SER A 48 3.07 -4.91 20.83
C SER A 48 2.39 -3.71 21.49
N ASP A 49 3.11 -3.01 22.36
CA ASP A 49 2.71 -1.72 22.93
C ASP A 49 2.77 -0.56 21.91
N ILE A 50 3.17 -0.85 20.66
CA ILE A 50 3.34 0.12 19.58
C ILE A 50 2.07 0.14 18.72
N ASP A 51 1.38 1.29 18.69
CA ASP A 51 0.14 1.50 17.94
C ASP A 51 0.30 1.58 16.39
N TYR A 52 1.49 1.26 15.87
CA TYR A 52 1.80 1.31 14.44
C TYR A 52 2.67 0.15 13.96
N VAL A 53 2.50 -0.20 12.68
CA VAL A 53 3.28 -1.18 11.93
C VAL A 53 4.16 -0.45 10.91
N VAL A 54 5.41 -0.89 10.78
CA VAL A 54 6.33 -0.42 9.74
C VAL A 54 6.25 -1.39 8.56
N CYS A 55 5.74 -0.91 7.43
CA CYS A 55 5.61 -1.70 6.21
C CYS A 55 6.61 -1.22 5.16
N ASN A 56 7.30 -2.14 4.49
CA ASN A 56 8.17 -1.79 3.36
C ASN A 56 7.50 -2.23 2.06
N PHE A 57 6.84 -1.28 1.40
CA PHE A 57 6.17 -1.50 0.13
C PHE A 57 7.10 -1.16 -1.04
N ASN A 58 7.01 -1.98 -2.09
CA ASN A 58 7.64 -1.73 -3.37
C ASN A 58 6.76 -0.80 -4.23
N LEU A 59 7.28 -0.39 -5.40
CA LEU A 59 6.58 0.52 -6.29
C LEU A 59 5.21 -0.01 -6.74
N THR A 60 5.11 -1.29 -7.09
CA THR A 60 3.84 -1.92 -7.52
C THR A 60 2.81 -1.93 -6.40
N GLU A 61 3.21 -2.31 -5.19
CA GLU A 61 2.34 -2.32 -4.01
C GLU A 61 1.85 -0.91 -3.65
N LEU A 62 2.71 0.11 -3.78
CA LEU A 62 2.34 1.51 -3.57
C LEU A 62 1.36 2.02 -4.65
N GLU A 63 1.51 1.59 -5.90
CA GLU A 63 0.54 1.90 -6.96
C GLU A 63 -0.83 1.28 -6.69
N ILE A 64 -0.85 0.00 -6.28
CA ILE A 64 -2.09 -0.70 -5.91
C ILE A 64 -2.79 0.04 -4.76
N LEU A 65 -2.05 0.35 -3.68
CA LEU A 65 -2.58 1.12 -2.56
C LEU A 65 -3.10 2.49 -2.98
N ASN A 66 -2.40 3.18 -3.88
CA ASN A 66 -2.83 4.47 -4.41
C ASN A 66 -4.13 4.34 -5.21
N ILE A 67 -4.28 3.32 -6.05
CA ILE A 67 -5.50 3.02 -6.81
C ILE A 67 -6.67 2.74 -5.88
N TRP A 68 -6.51 1.82 -4.92
CA TRP A 68 -7.53 1.51 -3.92
C TRP A 68 -7.96 2.77 -3.16
N SER A 69 -6.98 3.57 -2.72
CA SER A 69 -7.26 4.79 -1.95
C SER A 69 -8.02 5.85 -2.76
N ALA A 70 -7.80 5.94 -4.08
CA ALA A 70 -8.52 6.87 -4.95
C ALA A 70 -9.98 6.45 -5.18
N ARG A 71 -10.26 5.14 -5.13
CA ARG A 71 -11.61 4.55 -5.28
C ARG A 71 -12.38 4.50 -3.97
N ALA A 72 -11.68 4.54 -2.83
CA ALA A 72 -12.28 4.58 -1.52
C ALA A 72 -13.05 5.90 -1.28
N PHE A 73 -14.37 5.77 -1.11
CA PHE A 73 -15.27 6.85 -0.67
C PHE A 73 -15.57 6.69 0.83
N GLY A 74 -14.98 7.53 1.69
CA GLY A 74 -15.21 7.49 3.14
C GLY A 74 -14.35 8.45 3.97
N ILE A 75 -14.83 8.69 5.21
CA ILE A 75 -14.30 9.31 6.44
C ILE A 75 -12.95 10.10 6.41
N TYR A 76 -12.87 11.20 7.18
CA TYR A 76 -11.69 12.08 7.31
C TYR A 76 -10.36 11.36 7.63
N GLU A 77 -10.41 10.26 8.40
CA GLU A 77 -9.24 9.45 8.76
C GLU A 77 -8.55 8.81 7.54
N GLU A 78 -9.25 8.67 6.40
CA GLU A 78 -8.67 8.20 5.16
C GLU A 78 -7.71 9.21 4.52
N LYS A 79 -7.85 10.51 4.80
CA LYS A 79 -7.05 11.55 4.13
C LYS A 79 -5.57 11.45 4.52
N ALA A 80 -5.28 11.28 5.81
CA ALA A 80 -3.90 11.16 6.29
C ALA A 80 -3.19 9.94 5.68
N LEU A 81 -3.91 8.83 5.56
CA LEU A 81 -3.40 7.62 4.92
C LEU A 81 -3.17 7.81 3.42
N LYS A 82 -4.11 8.45 2.72
CA LYS A 82 -3.98 8.80 1.30
C LYS A 82 -2.75 9.66 1.04
N ASP A 83 -2.53 10.70 1.85
CA ASP A 83 -1.39 11.60 1.73
C ASP A 83 -0.06 10.85 1.99
N LYS A 84 -0.02 9.95 2.98
CA LYS A 84 1.15 9.08 3.26
C LYS A 84 1.48 8.18 2.07
N ILE A 85 0.49 7.49 1.51
CA ILE A 85 0.66 6.58 0.37
C ILE A 85 1.17 7.36 -0.85
N LYS A 86 0.57 8.52 -1.12
CA LYS A 86 0.96 9.36 -2.26
C LYS A 86 2.40 9.85 -2.15
N LEU A 87 2.80 10.35 -0.98
CA LEU A 87 4.16 10.81 -0.73
C LEU A 87 5.17 9.66 -0.87
N ALA A 88 4.85 8.48 -0.33
CA ALA A 88 5.71 7.31 -0.47
C ALA A 88 5.86 6.86 -1.93
N LEU A 89 4.78 6.91 -2.70
CA LEU A 89 4.79 6.58 -4.12
C LEU A 89 5.65 7.56 -4.93
N GLU A 90 5.52 8.86 -4.68
CA GLU A 90 6.32 9.89 -5.36
C GLU A 90 7.82 9.73 -5.05
N GLU A 91 8.18 9.46 -3.80
CA GLU A 91 9.57 9.20 -3.41
C GLU A 91 10.14 7.95 -4.09
N GLU A 92 9.42 6.82 -4.06
CA GLU A 92 9.89 5.57 -4.68
C GLU A 92 10.00 5.72 -6.21
N LYS A 93 9.08 6.44 -6.87
CA LYS A 93 9.17 6.81 -8.29
C LYS A 93 10.42 7.62 -8.60
N ASN A 94 10.69 8.65 -7.81
CA ASN A 94 11.87 9.51 -8.00
C ASN A 94 13.17 8.71 -7.84
N GLN A 95 13.24 7.82 -6.84
CA GLN A 95 14.38 6.94 -6.66
C GLN A 95 14.55 5.95 -7.82
N PHE A 96 13.45 5.36 -8.30
CA PHE A 96 13.47 4.47 -9.46
C PHE A 96 13.98 5.18 -10.71
N LEU A 97 13.47 6.38 -11.00
CA LEU A 97 13.91 7.21 -12.13
C LEU A 97 15.38 7.61 -12.00
N ALA A 98 15.85 7.96 -10.80
CA ALA A 98 17.26 8.27 -10.56
C ALA A 98 18.17 7.06 -10.83
N ARG A 99 17.78 5.86 -10.40
CA ARG A 99 18.51 4.61 -10.68
C ARG A 99 18.54 4.29 -12.18
N LEU A 100 17.42 4.48 -12.88
CA LEU A 100 17.38 4.30 -14.34
C LEU A 100 18.31 5.26 -15.08
N LYS A 101 18.31 6.54 -14.69
CA LYS A 101 19.23 7.54 -15.26
C LYS A 101 20.69 7.17 -15.03
N ALA A 102 21.05 6.76 -13.81
CA ALA A 102 22.41 6.32 -13.49
C ALA A 102 22.83 5.09 -14.30
N ARG A 103 21.90 4.16 -14.58
CA ARG A 103 22.18 2.95 -15.36
C ARG A 103 22.33 3.20 -16.85
N ASN A 104 21.67 4.23 -17.39
CA ASN A 104 21.74 4.62 -18.80
C ASN A 104 22.90 5.60 -19.12
N GLN A 105 23.66 6.02 -18.11
CA GLN A 105 24.86 6.85 -18.25
C GLN A 105 26.17 6.02 -18.18
N LEU A 106 26.05 4.69 -18.10
CA LEU A 106 27.11 3.69 -18.29
C LEU A 106 26.97 3.07 -19.68
#